data_AF-A0A972C2L6-F1
#
_entry.id   AF-A0A972C2L6-F1
#
_cell.length_a   1.000
_cell.length_b   1.000
_cell.length_c   1.000
_cell.angle_alpha   90.00
_cell.angle_beta   90.00
_cell.angle_gamma   90.00
#
_symmetry.space_group_name_H-M   'P 1'
#
loop_
_entity.id
_entity.type
_entity.pdbx_description
1 polymer ?
#
loop_
_entity_poly.entity_id
_entity_poly.type
_entity_poly.pdbx_seq_one_letter_code
_entity_poly.pdbx_strand_id
1 'polypeptide(L)'
;MNGKTLWAAAPSAKFYDSGVGYRNLPATFPAVSITGQRCALDCAHCGKQLLRGMIDVSRPGSLSGLIPKLRAAGAYGVLVSGGADSNGRVPLAQKYAELRQLKEAGFSVVVHTGLVSREEARELKALGIDQVLFDLIGDDATIRDVYRLRATAADYRRTLEELCAAGLTVVPHIVVGLNYGRIFSGETQAIEWAAESPVPGLVIVILSPLKGTRMAMVSPPEPAAVAEVLVLARERFAERRLMLGCARPANAEKEELERIAVDIGVDGIAYASAQTITYAEAMGYTVKFFAGCCSLLVGQT
;
A
#
# COMPACT_ATOMS: atom_id res chain seq x y z
N MET A 1 28.01 -16.54 6.98
CA MET A 1 27.05 -16.23 5.91
C MET A 1 25.84 -15.56 6.56
N ASN A 2 25.80 -14.23 6.62
CA ASN A 2 24.59 -13.53 7.07
C ASN A 2 23.63 -13.48 5.89
N GLY A 3 22.74 -14.46 5.77
CA GLY A 3 21.75 -14.52 4.69
C GLY A 3 20.85 -13.29 4.70
N LYS A 4 20.51 -12.77 3.51
CA LYS A 4 19.54 -11.68 3.37
C LYS A 4 18.16 -12.18 3.78
N THR A 5 17.35 -11.35 4.44
CA THR A 5 15.97 -11.72 4.79
C THR A 5 15.01 -11.19 3.74
N LEU A 6 14.15 -12.07 3.21
CA LEU A 6 13.00 -11.66 2.40
C LEU A 6 11.75 -11.72 3.27
N TRP A 7 11.05 -10.59 3.40
CA TRP A 7 9.85 -10.53 4.21
C TRP A 7 8.58 -10.79 3.39
N ALA A 8 7.81 -11.80 3.79
CA ALA A 8 6.55 -12.15 3.19
C ALA A 8 5.37 -11.52 3.97
N ALA A 9 4.85 -10.40 3.48
CA ALA A 9 3.72 -9.71 4.10
C ALA A 9 2.40 -10.42 3.77
N ALA A 10 1.58 -10.77 4.76
CA ALA A 10 0.32 -11.45 4.54
C ALA A 10 -0.80 -10.86 5.43
N PRO A 11 -1.29 -9.65 5.12
CA PRO A 11 -2.37 -9.02 5.88
C PRO A 11 -3.67 -9.82 5.80
N SER A 12 -4.64 -9.48 6.64
CA SER A 12 -5.92 -10.22 6.73
C SER A 12 -6.95 -9.85 5.66
N ALA A 13 -6.59 -8.98 4.70
CA ALA A 13 -7.52 -8.48 3.68
C ALA A 13 -8.01 -9.56 2.71
N LYS A 14 -7.25 -10.65 2.54
CA LYS A 14 -7.68 -11.86 1.81
C LYS A 14 -7.09 -13.11 2.45
N PHE A 15 -7.72 -14.25 2.25
CA PHE A 15 -7.13 -15.54 2.62
C PHE A 15 -5.84 -15.78 1.85
N TYR A 16 -4.82 -16.26 2.55
CA TYR A 16 -3.53 -16.60 1.99
C TYR A 16 -2.96 -17.84 2.67
N ASP A 17 -2.64 -18.83 1.86
CA ASP A 17 -1.89 -20.02 2.22
C ASP A 17 -0.67 -20.08 1.31
N SER A 18 0.51 -20.08 1.91
CA SER A 18 1.77 -20.13 1.19
C SER A 18 2.07 -21.52 0.60
N GLY A 19 1.39 -22.58 1.06
CA GLY A 19 1.71 -23.96 0.70
C GLY A 19 3.02 -24.49 1.30
N VAL A 20 3.79 -23.64 2.01
CA VAL A 20 5.10 -23.96 2.59
C VAL A 20 5.15 -23.64 4.09
N GLY A 21 4.04 -23.88 4.79
CA GLY A 21 4.00 -23.85 6.26
C GLY A 21 3.57 -22.52 6.88
N TYR A 22 3.16 -21.53 6.09
CA TYR A 22 2.52 -20.31 6.60
C TYR A 22 1.12 -20.07 6.00
N ARG A 23 0.17 -19.71 6.87
CA ARG A 23 -1.17 -19.27 6.52
C ARG A 23 -1.52 -18.03 7.34
N ASN A 24 -2.13 -17.03 6.72
CA ASN A 24 -2.56 -15.85 7.47
C ASN A 24 -3.82 -16.14 8.31
N LEU A 25 -3.97 -15.38 9.39
CA LEU A 25 -5.18 -15.40 10.20
C LEU A 25 -6.16 -14.33 9.68
N PRO A 26 -7.48 -14.59 9.75
CA PRO A 26 -8.50 -13.78 9.08
C PRO A 26 -8.70 -12.38 9.67
N ALA A 27 -8.10 -12.04 10.81
CA ALA A 27 -8.36 -10.77 11.48
C ALA A 27 -7.17 -10.20 12.29
N THR A 28 -5.93 -10.63 12.04
CA THR A 28 -4.75 -10.08 12.75
C THR A 28 -4.42 -8.64 12.37
N PHE A 29 -4.66 -8.28 11.10
CA PHE A 29 -4.46 -6.92 10.59
C PHE A 29 -5.50 -6.61 9.50
N PRO A 30 -6.77 -6.36 9.89
CA PRO A 30 -7.84 -6.12 8.94
C PRO A 30 -7.75 -4.72 8.30
N ALA A 31 -8.39 -4.59 7.15
CA ALA A 31 -8.59 -3.32 6.47
C ALA A 31 -10.02 -2.81 6.73
N VAL A 32 -10.16 -1.56 7.15
CA VAL A 32 -11.44 -0.92 7.47
C VAL A 32 -11.66 0.31 6.59
N SER A 33 -12.88 0.52 6.11
CA SER A 33 -13.25 1.68 5.29
C SER A 33 -14.11 2.66 6.07
N ILE A 34 -13.62 3.89 6.25
CA ILE A 34 -14.33 4.98 6.93
C ILE A 34 -15.45 5.60 6.09
N THR A 35 -15.57 5.22 4.82
CA THR A 35 -16.65 5.66 3.93
C THR A 35 -17.51 4.49 3.42
N GLY A 36 -17.25 3.28 3.91
CA GLY A 36 -17.86 2.06 3.38
C GLY A 36 -17.43 1.88 1.92
N GLN A 37 -18.37 1.76 1.00
CA GLN A 37 -18.07 1.66 -0.44
C GLN A 37 -18.21 2.99 -1.19
N ARG A 38 -18.41 4.11 -0.49
CA ARG A 38 -18.58 5.42 -1.12
C ARG A 38 -17.21 6.03 -1.45
N CYS A 39 -17.03 6.43 -2.70
CA CYS A 39 -15.88 7.17 -3.20
C CYS A 39 -16.35 8.11 -4.31
N ALA A 40 -15.96 9.39 -4.25
CA ALA A 40 -16.37 10.39 -5.23
C ALA A 40 -15.58 10.29 -6.54
N LEU A 41 -14.32 9.85 -6.48
CA LEU A 41 -13.44 9.80 -7.65
C LEU A 41 -13.85 8.74 -8.68
N ASP A 42 -14.36 7.59 -8.21
CA ASP A 42 -14.76 6.47 -9.07
C ASP A 42 -13.68 6.12 -10.12
N CYS A 43 -12.42 6.02 -9.67
CA CYS A 43 -11.23 5.92 -10.54
C CYS A 43 -11.35 4.78 -11.55
N ALA A 44 -10.71 4.93 -12.72
CA ALA A 44 -10.82 4.01 -13.84
C ALA A 44 -10.38 2.58 -13.49
N HIS A 45 -9.32 2.49 -12.67
CA HIS A 45 -8.68 1.23 -12.31
C HIS A 45 -9.47 0.44 -11.26
N CYS A 46 -10.18 1.13 -10.35
CA CYS A 46 -10.85 0.46 -9.23
C CYS A 46 -12.37 0.51 -9.27
N GLY A 47 -12.99 1.55 -9.81
CA GLY A 47 -14.45 1.73 -9.79
C GLY A 47 -15.06 1.50 -8.40
N LYS A 48 -14.38 1.97 -7.33
CA LYS A 48 -14.74 1.77 -5.90
C LYS A 48 -14.65 0.33 -5.40
N GLN A 49 -14.28 -0.63 -6.24
CA GLN A 49 -14.30 -2.05 -5.89
C GLN A 49 -13.28 -2.43 -4.82
N LEU A 50 -12.17 -1.70 -4.71
CA LEU A 50 -11.18 -1.92 -3.65
C LEU A 50 -11.77 -1.77 -2.23
N LEU A 51 -12.84 -0.97 -2.08
CA LEU A 51 -13.52 -0.78 -0.80
C LEU A 51 -14.43 -1.95 -0.40
N ARG A 52 -14.82 -2.82 -1.35
CA ARG A 52 -15.77 -3.91 -1.11
C ARG A 52 -15.26 -4.97 -0.13
N GLY A 53 -13.94 -5.18 -0.10
CA GLY A 53 -13.29 -6.15 0.79
C GLY A 53 -12.97 -5.60 2.18
N MET A 54 -13.28 -4.33 2.46
CA MET A 54 -12.95 -3.68 3.73
C MET A 54 -14.14 -3.71 4.69
N ILE A 55 -13.86 -3.80 5.99
CA ILE A 55 -14.89 -3.71 7.02
C ILE A 55 -15.46 -2.28 7.03
N ASP A 56 -16.76 -2.13 6.80
CA ASP A 56 -17.42 -0.83 6.81
C ASP A 56 -17.49 -0.26 8.22
N VAL A 57 -16.78 0.85 8.43
CA VAL A 57 -16.79 1.64 9.68
C VAL A 57 -17.22 3.08 9.41
N SER A 58 -18.09 3.29 8.41
CA SER A 58 -18.52 4.62 7.99
C SER A 58 -19.54 5.30 8.90
N ARG A 59 -20.20 4.53 9.76
CA ARG A 59 -21.13 5.09 10.75
C ARG A 59 -20.35 5.65 11.96
N PRO A 60 -20.78 6.76 12.58
CA PRO A 60 -20.16 7.24 13.81
C PRO A 60 -20.10 6.15 14.89
N GLY A 61 -18.96 6.03 15.58
CA GLY A 61 -18.73 5.05 16.65
C GLY A 61 -18.50 3.61 16.19
N SER A 62 -18.58 3.30 14.90
CA SER A 62 -18.39 1.93 14.41
C SER A 62 -16.92 1.48 14.39
N LEU A 63 -15.95 2.39 14.29
CA LEU A 63 -14.53 2.05 14.36
C LEU A 63 -14.13 1.75 15.82
N SER A 64 -14.60 2.55 16.78
CA SER A 64 -14.38 2.26 18.19
C SER A 64 -15.16 1.03 18.66
N GLY A 65 -16.39 0.84 18.18
CA GLY A 65 -17.17 -0.37 18.42
C GLY A 65 -16.54 -1.66 17.88
N LEU A 66 -15.54 -1.56 16.98
CA LEU A 66 -14.80 -2.70 16.46
C LEU A 66 -13.69 -3.18 17.42
N ILE A 67 -13.24 -2.34 18.37
CA ILE A 67 -12.14 -2.63 19.30
C ILE A 67 -12.30 -3.97 20.04
N PRO A 68 -13.46 -4.30 20.66
CA PRO A 68 -13.61 -5.57 21.38
C PRO A 68 -13.46 -6.78 20.45
N LYS A 69 -13.97 -6.68 19.21
CA LYS A 69 -13.87 -7.76 18.21
C LYS A 69 -12.44 -7.95 17.75
N LEU A 70 -11.71 -6.85 17.53
CA LEU A 70 -10.28 -6.88 17.17
C LEU A 70 -9.46 -7.55 18.27
N ARG A 71 -9.68 -7.19 19.54
CA ARG A 71 -9.00 -7.82 20.68
C ARG A 71 -9.29 -9.31 20.78
N ALA A 72 -10.57 -9.69 20.69
CA ALA A 72 -10.97 -11.10 20.73
C ALA A 72 -10.37 -11.94 19.59
N ALA A 73 -10.15 -11.31 18.43
CA ALA A 73 -9.51 -11.94 17.28
C ALA A 73 -7.97 -11.95 17.34
N GLY A 74 -7.36 -11.40 18.38
CA GLY A 74 -5.90 -11.28 18.49
C GLY A 74 -5.28 -10.29 17.49
N ALA A 75 -6.06 -9.31 17.02
CA ALA A 75 -5.55 -8.27 16.14
C ALA A 75 -4.55 -7.39 16.88
N TYR A 76 -3.44 -7.05 16.22
CA TYR A 76 -2.44 -6.14 16.77
C TYR A 76 -2.44 -4.79 16.06
N GLY A 77 -3.08 -4.69 14.90
CA GLY A 77 -3.20 -3.45 14.16
C GLY A 77 -4.30 -3.44 13.13
N VAL A 78 -4.50 -2.29 12.49
CA VAL A 78 -5.58 -2.02 11.54
C VAL A 78 -5.07 -1.12 10.42
N LEU A 79 -5.42 -1.46 9.18
CA LEU A 79 -5.32 -0.54 8.04
C LEU A 79 -6.61 0.26 7.93
N VAL A 80 -6.56 1.57 8.15
CA VAL A 80 -7.68 2.48 8.00
C VAL A 80 -7.57 3.19 6.66
N SER A 81 -8.59 3.05 5.81
CA SER A 81 -8.69 3.77 4.53
C SER A 81 -10.14 4.15 4.28
N GLY A 82 -10.45 4.59 3.07
CA GLY A 82 -11.79 4.92 2.62
C GLY A 82 -11.76 5.40 1.18
N GLY A 83 -12.94 5.62 0.63
CA GLY A 83 -13.06 6.34 -0.63
C GLY A 83 -12.71 7.82 -0.46
N ALA A 84 -12.05 8.35 -1.47
CA ALA A 84 -11.69 9.76 -1.53
C ALA A 84 -12.89 10.65 -1.88
N ASP A 85 -12.85 11.89 -1.39
CA ASP A 85 -13.72 12.98 -1.79
C ASP A 85 -13.34 13.52 -3.18
N SER A 86 -14.04 14.56 -3.65
CA SER A 86 -13.79 15.17 -4.96
C SER A 86 -12.44 15.89 -5.07
N ASN A 87 -11.73 16.07 -3.95
CA ASN A 87 -10.40 16.68 -3.87
C ASN A 87 -9.30 15.62 -3.72
N GLY A 88 -9.63 14.33 -3.81
CA GLY A 88 -8.65 13.25 -3.69
C GLY A 88 -8.24 12.92 -2.25
N ARG A 89 -9.00 13.38 -1.26
CA ARG A 89 -8.70 13.19 0.17
C ARG A 89 -9.58 12.10 0.76
N VAL A 90 -9.01 11.21 1.56
CA VAL A 90 -9.81 10.30 2.41
C VAL A 90 -10.23 11.11 3.65
N PRO A 91 -11.53 11.20 3.99
CA PRO A 91 -12.03 12.15 5.00
C PRO A 91 -11.78 11.69 6.45
N LEU A 92 -10.52 11.44 6.80
CA LEU A 92 -10.08 10.88 8.10
C LEU A 92 -10.48 11.76 9.29
N ALA A 93 -10.61 13.09 9.09
CA ALA A 93 -11.04 14.03 10.12
C ALA A 93 -12.35 13.62 10.80
N GLN A 94 -13.27 12.98 10.07
CA GLN A 94 -14.54 12.50 10.60
C GLN A 94 -14.37 11.36 11.63
N LYS A 95 -13.17 10.77 11.72
CA LYS A 95 -12.84 9.60 12.54
C LYS A 95 -11.73 9.85 13.55
N TYR A 96 -11.25 11.08 13.72
CA TYR A 96 -10.14 11.37 14.64
C TYR A 96 -10.39 10.91 16.08
N ALA A 97 -11.60 11.12 16.61
CA ALA A 97 -11.94 10.64 17.96
C ALA A 97 -11.88 9.10 18.08
N GLU A 98 -12.36 8.38 17.06
CA GLU A 98 -12.35 6.91 17.04
C GLU A 98 -10.93 6.35 16.78
N LEU A 99 -10.13 7.04 15.97
CA LEU A 99 -8.71 6.73 15.76
C LEU A 99 -7.90 6.88 17.05
N ARG A 100 -8.15 7.95 17.82
CA ARG A 100 -7.54 8.14 19.15
C ARG A 100 -7.87 6.96 20.07
N GLN A 101 -9.12 6.52 20.11
CA GLN A 101 -9.55 5.37 20.91
C GLN A 101 -8.88 4.06 20.46
N LEU A 102 -8.68 3.85 19.15
CA LEU A 102 -7.90 2.70 18.65
C LEU A 102 -6.45 2.75 19.14
N LYS A 103 -5.81 3.91 19.10
CA LYS A 103 -4.43 4.09 19.58
C LYS A 103 -4.33 3.88 21.08
N GLU A 104 -5.24 4.47 21.87
CA GLU A 104 -5.34 4.25 23.32
C GLU A 104 -5.61 2.77 23.68
N ALA A 105 -6.32 2.06 22.82
CA ALA A 105 -6.56 0.62 22.98
C ALA A 105 -5.33 -0.26 22.65
N GLY A 106 -4.23 0.34 22.19
CA GLY A 106 -2.95 -0.33 21.96
C GLY A 106 -2.73 -0.87 20.54
N PHE A 107 -3.59 -0.52 19.58
CA PHE A 107 -3.43 -1.00 18.20
C PHE A 107 -2.37 -0.20 17.43
N SER A 108 -1.65 -0.90 16.54
CA SER A 108 -0.91 -0.27 15.45
C SER A 108 -1.90 0.19 14.37
N VAL A 109 -1.88 1.45 14.00
CA VAL A 109 -2.80 2.05 13.04
C VAL A 109 -1.99 2.59 11.87
N VAL A 110 -2.26 1.99 10.70
CA VAL A 110 -1.76 2.46 9.40
C VAL A 110 -2.91 3.14 8.68
N VAL A 111 -2.69 4.33 8.13
CA VAL A 111 -3.73 5.06 7.41
C VAL A 111 -3.37 5.25 5.94
N HIS A 112 -4.37 5.11 5.06
CA HIS A 112 -4.28 5.61 3.69
C HIS A 112 -4.97 6.97 3.61
N THR A 113 -4.24 8.02 3.22
CA THR A 113 -4.75 9.40 3.29
C THR A 113 -5.32 9.92 1.97
N GLY A 114 -4.81 9.45 0.83
CA GLY A 114 -4.93 10.25 -0.40
C GLY A 114 -4.13 11.55 -0.25
N LEU A 115 -4.61 12.63 -0.88
CA LEU A 115 -4.02 13.96 -0.69
C LEU A 115 -4.30 14.50 0.72
N VAL A 116 -3.39 15.32 1.26
CA VAL A 116 -3.56 15.93 2.59
C VAL A 116 -3.22 17.42 2.60
N SER A 117 -3.79 18.15 3.56
CA SER A 117 -3.29 19.47 3.96
C SER A 117 -2.24 19.36 5.06
N ARG A 118 -1.51 20.46 5.30
CA ARG A 118 -0.57 20.59 6.42
C ARG A 118 -1.22 20.32 7.77
N GLU A 119 -2.42 20.85 7.97
CA GLU A 119 -3.18 20.71 9.20
C GLU A 119 -3.56 19.25 9.43
N GLU A 120 -4.03 18.55 8.39
CA GLU A 120 -4.33 17.12 8.49
C GLU A 120 -3.10 16.30 8.83
N ALA A 121 -1.95 16.56 8.19
CA ALA A 121 -0.71 15.87 8.51
C ALA A 121 -0.31 16.03 9.99
N ARG A 122 -0.44 17.25 10.54
CA ARG A 122 -0.18 17.53 11.95
C ARG A 122 -1.16 16.81 12.89
N GLU A 123 -2.44 16.78 12.55
CA GLU A 123 -3.45 16.06 13.32
C GLU A 123 -3.19 14.56 13.33
N LEU A 124 -2.86 13.95 12.18
CA LEU A 124 -2.47 12.54 12.11
C LEU A 124 -1.25 12.24 13.00
N LYS A 125 -0.26 13.14 13.04
CA LYS A 125 0.88 13.00 13.95
C LYS A 125 0.45 13.09 15.42
N ALA A 126 -0.40 14.06 15.77
CA ALA A 126 -0.89 14.27 17.13
C ALA A 126 -1.78 13.11 17.63
N LEU A 127 -2.44 12.39 16.73
CA LEU A 127 -3.18 11.16 17.03
C LEU A 127 -2.26 9.97 17.33
N GLY A 128 -0.96 10.05 17.01
CA GLY A 128 -0.02 8.95 17.19
C GLY A 128 -0.17 7.85 16.14
N ILE A 129 -0.58 8.20 14.91
CA ILE A 129 -0.62 7.25 13.79
C ILE A 129 0.78 6.68 13.52
N ASP A 130 0.89 5.35 13.43
CA ASP A 130 2.19 4.67 13.33
C ASP A 130 2.79 4.80 11.93
N GLN A 131 1.94 4.81 10.91
CA GLN A 131 2.38 4.91 9.52
C GLN A 131 1.30 5.48 8.61
N VAL A 132 1.73 6.25 7.61
CA VAL A 132 0.90 6.72 6.51
C VAL A 132 1.36 6.08 5.20
N LEU A 133 0.40 5.70 4.36
CA LEU A 133 0.63 5.33 2.98
C LEU A 133 -0.34 6.07 2.06
N PHE A 134 0.06 6.28 0.82
CA PHE A 134 -0.81 6.81 -0.24
C PHE A 134 -0.17 6.50 -1.60
N ASP A 135 -0.97 6.53 -2.66
CA ASP A 135 -0.46 6.44 -4.03
C ASP A 135 0.26 7.73 -4.41
N LEU A 136 1.57 7.69 -4.62
CA LEU A 136 2.38 8.81 -5.11
C LEU A 136 2.42 8.77 -6.64
N ILE A 137 1.84 9.78 -7.29
CA ILE A 137 1.66 9.81 -8.75
C ILE A 137 2.43 11.00 -9.33
N GLY A 138 3.42 10.71 -10.18
CA GLY A 138 4.30 11.71 -10.79
C GLY A 138 3.85 12.24 -12.15
N ASP A 139 2.62 11.94 -12.60
CA ASP A 139 2.14 12.32 -13.92
C ASP A 139 0.70 12.86 -13.90
N ASP A 140 0.53 14.08 -14.42
CA ASP A 140 -0.76 14.79 -14.51
C ASP A 140 -1.76 14.05 -15.39
N ALA A 141 -1.30 13.42 -16.49
CA ALA A 141 -2.18 12.69 -17.38
C ALA A 141 -2.79 11.47 -16.67
N THR A 142 -1.99 10.75 -15.88
CA THR A 142 -2.44 9.63 -15.06
C THR A 142 -3.51 10.07 -14.05
N ILE A 143 -3.28 11.17 -13.35
CA ILE A 143 -4.23 11.71 -12.36
C ILE A 143 -5.56 12.09 -13.04
N ARG A 144 -5.49 12.81 -14.17
CA ARG A 144 -6.66 13.22 -14.94
C ARG A 144 -7.42 12.04 -15.54
N ASP A 145 -6.73 11.14 -16.23
CA ASP A 145 -7.37 10.11 -17.07
C ASP A 145 -7.85 8.92 -16.22
N VAL A 146 -7.10 8.57 -15.16
CA VAL A 146 -7.41 7.44 -14.28
C VAL A 146 -8.23 7.89 -13.07
N TYR A 147 -7.75 8.84 -12.28
CA TYR A 147 -8.44 9.29 -11.06
C TYR A 147 -9.57 10.28 -11.34
N ARG A 148 -9.59 10.91 -12.52
CA ARG A 148 -10.57 11.97 -12.87
C ARG A 148 -10.57 13.12 -11.87
N LEU A 149 -9.41 13.39 -11.31
CA LEU A 149 -9.20 14.38 -10.27
C LEU A 149 -8.61 15.65 -10.89
N ARG A 150 -9.10 16.81 -10.46
CA ARG A 150 -8.51 18.12 -10.82
C ARG A 150 -7.33 18.44 -9.89
N ALA A 151 -6.36 17.54 -9.86
CA ALA A 151 -5.10 17.69 -9.15
C ALA A 151 -3.95 17.41 -10.12
N THR A 152 -2.75 17.78 -9.70
CA THR A 152 -1.50 17.66 -10.44
C THR A 152 -0.52 16.79 -9.68
N ALA A 153 0.52 16.31 -10.34
CA ALA A 153 1.62 15.59 -9.73
C ALA A 153 2.31 16.43 -8.64
N ALA A 154 2.29 17.76 -8.78
CA ALA A 154 2.78 18.68 -7.75
C ALA A 154 1.94 18.62 -6.45
N ASP A 155 0.64 18.34 -6.52
CA ASP A 155 -0.21 18.14 -5.34
C ASP A 155 0.15 16.85 -4.59
N TYR A 156 0.53 15.81 -5.32
CA TYR A 156 1.02 14.55 -4.75
C TYR A 156 2.41 14.71 -4.13
N ARG A 157 3.32 15.44 -4.79
CA ARG A 157 4.61 15.83 -4.20
C ARG A 157 4.43 16.65 -2.92
N ARG A 158 3.57 17.67 -2.94
CA ARG A 158 3.26 18.48 -1.75
C ARG A 158 2.69 17.62 -0.62
N THR A 159 1.82 16.67 -0.94
CA THR A 159 1.28 15.71 0.05
C THR A 159 2.41 14.92 0.73
N LEU A 160 3.38 14.41 -0.04
CA LEU A 160 4.56 13.73 0.51
C LEU A 160 5.34 14.65 1.45
N GLU A 161 5.63 15.87 1.01
CA GLU A 161 6.39 16.87 1.77
C GLU A 161 5.69 17.24 3.08
N GLU A 162 4.38 17.50 3.07
CA GLU A 162 3.61 17.88 4.27
C GLU A 162 3.52 16.72 5.28
N LEU A 163 3.34 15.47 4.80
CA LEU A 163 3.36 14.30 5.67
C LEU A 163 4.73 14.10 6.34
N CYS A 164 5.82 14.23 5.57
CA CYS A 164 7.18 14.12 6.10
C CYS A 164 7.52 15.26 7.05
N ALA A 165 7.13 16.51 6.73
CA ALA A 165 7.37 17.68 7.56
C ALA A 165 6.61 17.63 8.90
N ALA A 166 5.46 16.95 8.95
CA ALA A 166 4.76 16.66 10.20
C ALA A 166 5.45 15.57 11.04
N GLY A 167 6.52 14.93 10.55
CA GLY A 167 7.26 13.88 11.23
C GLY A 167 6.51 12.54 11.25
N LEU A 168 5.62 12.30 10.28
CA LEU A 168 4.97 11.00 10.10
C LEU A 168 5.93 10.01 9.43
N THR A 169 5.80 8.74 9.78
CA THR A 169 6.43 7.65 9.05
C THR A 169 5.64 7.39 7.77
N VAL A 170 6.15 7.83 6.62
CA VAL A 170 5.45 7.70 5.32
C VAL A 170 6.05 6.57 4.51
N VAL A 171 5.23 5.66 3.98
CA VAL A 171 5.63 4.63 3.02
C VAL A 171 4.76 4.75 1.77
N PRO A 172 5.17 5.57 0.77
CA PRO A 172 4.38 5.79 -0.43
C PRO A 172 4.26 4.52 -1.25
N HIS A 173 3.20 4.46 -2.06
CA HIS A 173 2.96 3.40 -3.03
C HIS A 173 3.07 3.99 -4.43
N ILE A 174 3.76 3.29 -5.33
CA ILE A 174 3.78 3.65 -6.75
C ILE A 174 3.11 2.51 -7.50
N VAL A 175 2.10 2.86 -8.30
CA VAL A 175 1.35 1.90 -9.12
C VAL A 175 1.92 1.90 -10.53
N VAL A 176 2.72 0.89 -10.85
CA VAL A 176 3.37 0.75 -12.15
C VAL A 176 2.33 0.43 -13.23
N GLY A 177 2.33 1.22 -14.30
CA GLY A 177 1.40 1.05 -15.41
C GLY A 177 -0.01 1.55 -15.12
N LEU A 178 -0.19 2.38 -14.10
CA LEU A 178 -1.50 2.89 -13.69
C LEU A 178 -2.26 3.56 -14.83
N ASN A 179 -1.55 4.20 -15.76
CA ASN A 179 -2.11 4.83 -16.94
C ASN A 179 -2.33 3.82 -18.07
N TYR A 180 -3.35 2.97 -17.88
CA TYR A 180 -3.81 2.02 -18.90
C TYR A 180 -2.71 1.04 -19.36
N GLY A 181 -1.88 0.57 -18.43
CA GLY A 181 -0.80 -0.38 -18.69
C GLY A 181 0.49 0.26 -19.21
N ARG A 182 0.47 1.57 -19.47
CA ARG A 182 1.64 2.31 -19.96
C ARG A 182 2.42 2.86 -18.78
N ILE A 183 3.74 2.70 -18.86
CA ILE A 183 4.70 3.31 -17.92
C ILE A 183 5.21 4.60 -18.56
N PHE A 184 5.20 5.68 -17.80
CA PHE A 184 5.67 7.00 -18.24
C PHE A 184 6.81 7.50 -17.36
N SER A 185 7.28 8.72 -17.59
CA SER A 185 8.23 9.38 -16.69
C SER A 185 7.66 9.62 -15.29
N GLY A 186 6.33 9.51 -15.09
CA GLY A 186 5.68 9.73 -13.81
C GLY A 186 6.07 8.73 -12.73
N GLU A 187 6.21 7.45 -13.07
CA GLU A 187 6.68 6.43 -12.13
C GLU A 187 8.12 6.72 -11.68
N THR A 188 9.01 7.01 -12.63
CA THR A 188 10.39 7.43 -12.35
C THR A 188 10.42 8.67 -11.47
N GLN A 189 9.64 9.69 -11.82
CA GLN A 189 9.60 10.94 -11.07
C GLN A 189 9.09 10.75 -9.63
N ALA A 190 8.09 9.89 -9.43
CA ALA A 190 7.59 9.53 -8.10
C ALA A 190 8.65 8.79 -7.27
N ILE A 191 9.44 7.90 -7.89
CA ILE A 191 10.58 7.24 -7.23
C ILE A 191 11.60 8.28 -6.77
N GLU A 192 11.97 9.24 -7.63
CA GLU A 192 12.93 10.29 -7.27
C GLU A 192 12.43 11.14 -6.10
N TRP A 193 11.17 11.60 -6.12
CA TRP A 193 10.60 12.38 -5.00
C TRP A 193 10.57 11.60 -3.69
N ALA A 194 10.21 10.31 -3.75
CA ALA A 194 10.27 9.45 -2.58
C ALA A 194 11.72 9.28 -2.10
N ALA A 195 12.66 9.12 -3.02
CA ALA A 195 14.07 8.94 -2.69
C ALA A 195 14.71 10.18 -2.05
N GLU A 196 14.33 11.37 -2.50
CA GLU A 196 14.74 12.68 -1.96
C GLU A 196 14.09 13.01 -0.61
N SER A 197 13.03 12.27 -0.24
CA SER A 197 12.30 12.46 1.02
C SER A 197 12.79 11.52 2.12
N PRO A 198 12.61 11.87 3.41
CA PRO A 198 13.02 11.04 4.54
C PRO A 198 12.04 9.87 4.78
N VAL A 199 11.58 9.21 3.71
CA VAL A 199 10.74 8.02 3.82
C VAL A 199 11.62 6.79 4.07
N PRO A 200 11.29 5.93 5.04
CA PRO A 200 12.07 4.74 5.37
C PRO A 200 11.90 3.59 4.36
N GLY A 201 10.92 3.69 3.46
CA GLY A 201 10.69 2.69 2.44
C GLY A 201 9.71 3.09 1.35
N LEU A 202 9.63 2.26 0.33
CA LEU A 202 8.78 2.40 -0.85
C LEU A 202 8.10 1.06 -1.14
N VAL A 203 6.82 1.13 -1.52
CA VAL A 203 6.07 -0.04 -2.01
C VAL A 203 5.77 0.15 -3.49
N ILE A 204 6.17 -0.82 -4.30
CA ILE A 204 5.80 -0.90 -5.70
C ILE A 204 4.64 -1.86 -5.83
N VAL A 205 3.53 -1.41 -6.41
CA VAL A 205 2.43 -2.26 -6.86
C VAL A 205 2.28 -2.15 -8.36
N ILE A 206 1.64 -3.14 -8.97
CA ILE A 206 1.49 -3.21 -10.42
C ILE A 206 -0.01 -3.14 -10.72
N LEU A 207 -0.38 -2.38 -11.76
CA LEU A 207 -1.75 -2.34 -12.23
C LEU A 207 -2.30 -3.77 -12.40
N SER A 208 -3.36 -4.07 -11.67
CA SER A 208 -4.11 -5.32 -11.81
C SER A 208 -5.52 -5.00 -12.26
N PRO A 209 -5.88 -5.23 -13.54
CA PRO A 209 -7.22 -5.00 -14.05
C PRO A 209 -8.30 -5.67 -13.18
N LEU A 210 -9.28 -4.90 -12.73
CA LEU A 210 -10.40 -5.41 -11.94
C LEU A 210 -11.63 -5.59 -12.82
N LYS A 211 -12.25 -6.78 -12.74
CA LYS A 211 -13.49 -7.10 -13.49
C LYS A 211 -14.57 -6.07 -13.18
N GLY A 212 -15.26 -5.56 -14.20
CA GLY A 212 -16.34 -4.58 -14.03
C GLY A 212 -15.87 -3.15 -13.73
N THR A 213 -14.59 -2.83 -13.97
CA THR A 213 -14.08 -1.46 -13.98
C THR A 213 -13.85 -0.96 -15.41
N ARG A 214 -13.61 0.34 -15.58
CA ARG A 214 -13.31 0.94 -16.90
C ARG A 214 -11.98 0.43 -17.48
N MET A 215 -11.13 -0.16 -16.65
CA MET A 215 -9.84 -0.72 -17.04
C MET A 215 -9.83 -2.26 -17.01
N ALA A 216 -10.99 -2.92 -16.94
CA ALA A 216 -11.07 -4.38 -16.82
C ALA A 216 -10.39 -5.15 -17.96
N MET A 217 -10.28 -4.53 -19.15
CA MET A 217 -9.71 -5.14 -20.36
C MET A 217 -8.32 -4.58 -20.72
N VAL A 218 -7.74 -3.75 -19.84
CA VAL A 218 -6.39 -3.22 -20.03
C VAL A 218 -5.38 -4.35 -19.83
N SER A 219 -4.36 -4.43 -20.68
CA SER A 219 -3.22 -5.31 -20.42
C SER A 219 -2.30 -4.65 -19.39
N PRO A 220 -1.91 -5.34 -18.30
CA PRO A 220 -0.91 -4.82 -17.39
C PRO A 220 0.46 -4.69 -18.08
N PRO A 221 1.41 -3.93 -17.53
CA PRO A 221 2.77 -3.87 -18.06
C PRO A 221 3.43 -5.24 -18.06
N GLU A 222 4.23 -5.51 -19.10
CA GLU A 222 5.02 -6.73 -19.21
C GLU A 222 6.09 -6.82 -18.10
N PRO A 223 6.48 -8.04 -17.67
CA PRO A 223 7.46 -8.22 -16.60
C PRO A 223 8.79 -7.49 -16.81
N ALA A 224 9.29 -7.44 -18.04
CA ALA A 224 10.53 -6.73 -18.37
C ALA A 224 10.42 -5.21 -18.11
N ALA A 225 9.30 -4.59 -18.49
CA ALA A 225 9.06 -3.18 -18.25
C ALA A 225 8.89 -2.86 -16.75
N VAL A 226 8.26 -3.76 -15.99
CA VAL A 226 8.21 -3.64 -14.52
C VAL A 226 9.61 -3.80 -13.90
N ALA A 227 10.45 -4.67 -14.46
CA ALA A 227 11.82 -4.88 -13.98
C ALA A 227 12.63 -3.59 -14.03
N GLU A 228 12.54 -2.81 -15.12
CA GLU A 228 13.23 -1.52 -15.26
C GLU A 228 12.86 -0.55 -14.12
N VAL A 229 11.57 -0.46 -13.79
CA VAL A 229 11.09 0.39 -12.68
C VAL A 229 11.58 -0.13 -11.33
N LEU A 230 11.58 -1.44 -11.12
CA LEU A 230 12.08 -2.06 -9.88
C LEU A 230 13.60 -1.88 -9.71
N VAL A 231 14.37 -1.96 -10.79
CA VAL A 231 15.83 -1.68 -10.77
C VAL A 231 16.07 -0.25 -10.33
N LEU A 232 15.41 0.72 -10.97
CA LEU A 232 15.52 2.13 -10.58
C LEU A 232 15.12 2.34 -9.11
N ALA A 233 14.00 1.76 -8.69
CA ALA A 233 13.55 1.84 -7.30
C ALA A 233 14.60 1.26 -6.35
N ARG A 234 15.20 0.11 -6.68
CA ARG A 234 16.22 -0.53 -5.85
C ARG A 234 17.48 0.33 -5.74
N GLU A 235 17.95 0.91 -6.84
CA GLU A 235 19.10 1.81 -6.88
C GLU A 235 18.88 3.03 -5.98
N ARG A 236 17.72 3.68 -6.10
CA ARG A 236 17.36 4.88 -5.30
C ARG A 236 17.08 4.57 -3.83
N PHE A 237 16.67 3.34 -3.53
CA PHE A 237 16.39 2.88 -2.18
C PHE A 237 17.48 1.95 -1.65
N ALA A 238 18.72 1.92 -2.15
CA ALA A 238 19.72 0.87 -1.85
C ALA A 238 19.80 0.37 -0.38
N GLU A 239 19.71 1.28 0.60
CA GLU A 239 19.76 0.96 2.05
C GLU A 239 18.41 1.09 2.77
N ARG A 240 17.35 1.49 2.04
CA ARG A 240 15.99 1.66 2.54
C ARG A 240 15.09 0.51 2.10
N ARG A 241 13.97 0.37 2.77
CA ARG A 241 13.03 -0.73 2.53
C ARG A 241 12.37 -0.60 1.15
N LEU A 242 12.47 -1.63 0.30
CA LEU A 242 11.73 -1.74 -0.96
C LEU A 242 10.85 -3.00 -0.94
N MET A 243 9.56 -2.83 -1.22
CA MET A 243 8.57 -3.90 -1.18
C MET A 243 7.86 -4.07 -2.52
N LEU A 244 7.65 -5.30 -2.96
CA LEU A 244 6.62 -5.62 -3.95
C LEU A 244 5.28 -5.83 -3.22
N GLY A 245 4.34 -4.91 -3.43
CA GLY A 245 3.10 -4.80 -2.68
C GLY A 245 2.02 -5.81 -3.07
N CYS A 246 0.86 -5.69 -2.44
CA CYS A 246 -0.21 -6.70 -2.50
C CYS A 246 -1.01 -6.73 -3.81
N ALA A 247 -0.96 -5.66 -4.60
CA ALA A 247 -1.63 -5.55 -5.88
C ALA A 247 -0.63 -5.81 -7.02
N ARG A 248 -0.89 -6.87 -7.78
CA ARG A 248 -0.19 -7.25 -9.01
C ARG A 248 -1.06 -8.19 -9.84
N PRO A 249 -0.85 -8.30 -11.16
CA PRO A 249 -1.57 -9.25 -12.00
C PRO A 249 -1.55 -10.66 -11.42
N ALA A 250 -2.73 -11.29 -11.34
CA ALA A 250 -2.89 -12.69 -10.92
C ALA A 250 -3.03 -13.60 -12.16
N ASN A 251 -2.22 -13.35 -13.18
CA ASN A 251 -2.17 -14.07 -14.45
C ASN A 251 -0.91 -14.98 -14.47
N ALA A 252 -0.62 -15.56 -15.64
CA ALA A 252 0.53 -16.45 -15.83
C ALA A 252 1.89 -15.77 -15.54
N GLU A 253 1.96 -14.44 -15.59
CA GLU A 253 3.20 -13.66 -15.41
C GLU A 253 3.51 -13.38 -13.94
N LYS A 254 2.59 -13.68 -13.02
CA LYS A 254 2.76 -13.39 -11.59
C LYS A 254 4.05 -13.99 -11.01
N GLU A 255 4.35 -15.24 -11.33
CA GLU A 255 5.53 -15.93 -10.82
C GLU A 255 6.82 -15.32 -11.38
N GLU A 256 6.81 -14.93 -12.66
CA GLU A 256 7.94 -14.25 -13.28
C GLU A 256 8.21 -12.89 -12.64
N LEU A 257 7.16 -12.08 -12.41
CA LEU A 257 7.26 -10.79 -11.71
C LEU A 257 7.84 -10.93 -10.30
N GLU A 258 7.39 -11.93 -9.55
CA GLU A 258 7.91 -12.19 -8.20
C GLU A 258 9.38 -12.65 -8.24
N ARG A 259 9.74 -13.51 -9.20
CA ARG A 259 11.13 -13.95 -9.40
C ARG A 259 12.06 -12.79 -9.73
N ILE A 260 11.66 -11.93 -10.67
CA ILE A 260 12.37 -10.70 -11.03
C ILE A 260 12.59 -9.83 -9.79
N ALA A 261 11.56 -9.67 -8.94
CA ALA A 261 11.69 -8.88 -7.72
C ALA A 261 12.71 -9.47 -6.72
N VAL A 262 12.76 -10.81 -6.58
CA VAL A 262 13.79 -11.50 -5.78
C VAL A 262 15.19 -11.27 -6.34
N ASP A 263 15.34 -11.39 -7.66
CA ASP A 263 16.62 -11.20 -8.35
C ASP A 263 17.15 -9.76 -8.22
N ILE A 264 16.26 -8.77 -8.31
CA ILE A 264 16.57 -7.34 -8.07
C ILE A 264 16.92 -7.07 -6.60
N GLY A 265 16.46 -7.94 -5.69
CA GLY A 265 16.71 -7.79 -4.26
C GLY A 265 15.76 -6.81 -3.58
N VAL A 266 14.46 -6.91 -3.87
CA VAL A 266 13.44 -6.32 -3.00
C VAL A 266 13.55 -6.96 -1.61
N ASP A 267 13.24 -6.19 -0.58
CA ASP A 267 13.36 -6.66 0.80
C ASP A 267 12.13 -7.47 1.23
N GLY A 268 11.04 -7.43 0.46
CA GLY A 268 9.86 -8.25 0.72
C GLY A 268 8.80 -8.23 -0.36
N ILE A 269 7.92 -9.22 -0.31
CA ILE A 269 6.85 -9.46 -1.26
C ILE A 269 5.57 -9.77 -0.48
N ALA A 270 4.50 -9.04 -0.74
CA ALA A 270 3.21 -9.33 -0.12
C ALA A 270 2.52 -10.51 -0.80
N TYR A 271 2.01 -11.49 -0.05
CA TYR A 271 1.32 -12.68 -0.58
C TYR A 271 2.12 -13.45 -1.63
N ALA A 272 3.42 -13.65 -1.38
CA ALA A 272 4.34 -14.38 -2.27
C ALA A 272 3.80 -15.77 -2.63
N SER A 273 4.05 -16.26 -3.83
CA SER A 273 3.72 -17.64 -4.20
C SER A 273 4.63 -18.66 -3.49
N ALA A 274 4.16 -19.91 -3.38
CA ALA A 274 4.96 -21.03 -2.88
C ALA A 274 6.27 -21.18 -3.69
N GLN A 275 6.16 -21.02 -5.00
CA GLN A 275 7.25 -21.05 -5.96
C GLN A 275 8.27 -19.93 -5.67
N THR A 276 7.80 -18.71 -5.41
CA THR A 276 8.68 -17.58 -5.07
C THR A 276 9.39 -17.77 -3.75
N ILE A 277 8.72 -18.34 -2.74
CA ILE A 277 9.36 -18.64 -1.44
C ILE A 277 10.47 -19.67 -1.64
N THR A 278 10.19 -20.76 -2.34
CA THR A 278 11.16 -21.81 -2.67
C THR A 278 12.34 -21.24 -3.47
N TYR A 279 12.05 -20.37 -4.45
CA TYR A 279 13.07 -19.70 -5.25
C TYR A 279 13.96 -18.78 -4.41
N ALA A 280 13.36 -17.96 -3.54
CA ALA A 280 14.10 -17.06 -2.66
C ALA A 280 15.05 -17.83 -1.72
N GLU A 281 14.58 -18.94 -1.14
CA GLU A 281 15.41 -19.82 -0.32
C GLU A 281 16.57 -20.43 -1.10
N ALA A 282 16.32 -20.88 -2.34
CA ALA A 282 17.38 -21.38 -3.23
C ALA A 282 18.41 -20.31 -3.59
N MET A 283 17.98 -19.03 -3.65
CA MET A 283 18.86 -17.86 -3.84
C MET A 283 19.56 -17.40 -2.55
N GLY A 284 19.39 -18.12 -1.43
CA GLY A 284 20.08 -17.87 -0.16
C GLY A 284 19.37 -16.86 0.76
N TYR A 285 18.10 -16.51 0.47
CA TYR A 285 17.30 -15.70 1.39
C TYR A 285 16.72 -16.55 2.54
N THR A 286 16.64 -15.95 3.72
CA THR A 286 15.75 -16.44 4.78
C THR A 286 14.39 -15.77 4.63
N VAL A 287 13.34 -16.54 4.37
CA VAL A 287 11.99 -15.99 4.22
C VAL A 287 11.32 -15.88 5.59
N LYS A 288 10.83 -14.68 5.95
CA LYS A 288 10.11 -14.42 7.20
C LYS A 288 8.72 -13.86 6.93
N PHE A 289 7.71 -14.49 7.51
CA PHE A 289 6.32 -14.04 7.36
C PHE A 289 5.92 -13.07 8.45
N PHE A 290 5.05 -12.12 8.11
CA PHE A 290 4.34 -11.31 9.10
C PHE A 290 2.92 -11.00 8.63
N ALA A 291 1.99 -10.95 9.59
CA ALA A 291 0.57 -10.78 9.31
C ALA A 291 0.14 -9.31 9.33
N GLY A 292 0.78 -8.45 8.52
CA GLY A 292 0.56 -7.00 8.50
C GLY A 292 0.48 -6.40 7.09
N CYS A 293 0.13 -5.11 7.00
CA CYS A 293 0.13 -4.38 5.73
C CYS A 293 1.51 -4.45 5.02
N CYS A 294 1.53 -4.47 3.69
CA CYS A 294 2.78 -4.48 2.91
C CYS A 294 3.64 -3.23 3.11
N SER A 295 3.05 -2.14 3.60
CA SER A 295 3.76 -0.91 3.96
C SER A 295 4.45 -1.00 5.32
N LEU A 296 4.01 -1.92 6.19
CA LEU A 296 4.45 -1.97 7.58
C LEU A 296 5.94 -2.33 7.64
N LEU A 297 6.71 -1.49 8.33
CA LEU A 297 8.14 -1.67 8.52
C LEU A 297 8.35 -2.69 9.66
N VAL A 298 8.49 -3.96 9.30
CA VAL A 298 8.80 -5.03 10.25
C VAL A 298 10.29 -5.32 10.24
N GLY A 299 10.88 -5.50 11.42
CA GLY A 299 12.28 -5.90 11.57
C GLY A 299 13.30 -4.79 11.34
N GLN A 300 12.90 -3.52 11.41
CA GLN A 300 13.83 -2.40 11.52
C GLN A 300 14.11 -2.14 13.00
N THR A 301 15.26 -2.61 13.48
CA THR A 301 15.97 -2.16 14.69
C THR A 301 17.38 -1.82 14.30
#